data_AF-A0A1D1ZBE2-F1
#
_entry.id   AF-A0A1D1ZBE2-F1
#
_cell.length_a   1.000
_cell.length_b   1.000
_cell.length_c   1.000
_cell.angle_alpha   90.00
_cell.angle_beta   90.00
_cell.angle_gamma   90.00
#
_symmetry.space_group_name_H-M   'P 1'
#
loop_
_entity.id
_entity.type
_entity.pdbx_description
1 polymer ?
#
loop_
_entity_poly.entity_id
_entity_poly.type
_entity_poly.pdbx_seq_one_letter_code
_entity_poly.pdbx_strand_id
1 'polypeptide(L)'
;FFFFFFWLLAVAVRGQEGFDTGPEKQTHLHFFFHDVVSGPNPSAVRVAEAPTTNASSTGFGAVVMLDDALTKGPDPNSKLLGRAQGMYALASKEEAVLLMALTYHFVDGDYNGSTLAILGRNSVFSDTREMAVVGGTGYFRLARGYAVAKTRTLGATGNAVVEYNVYVVHQPGSGTGSTADAGVPTSSQRNASPADSASSRSVVPLPVLVLLPVLHLFYSCNSH
;
A
#
# COMPACT_ATOMS: atom_id res chain seq x y z
N PHE A 1 -8.74 -25.45 60.53
CA PHE A 1 -8.30 -24.08 60.23
C PHE A 1 -7.72 -24.09 58.82
N PHE A 2 -8.52 -23.57 57.88
CA PHE A 2 -8.17 -23.09 56.53
C PHE A 2 -7.26 -23.94 55.60
N PHE A 3 -7.92 -24.79 54.81
CA PHE A 3 -7.54 -25.10 53.43
C PHE A 3 -7.71 -23.85 52.56
N PHE A 4 -6.65 -23.27 52.00
CA PHE A 4 -6.70 -22.43 50.80
C PHE A 4 -5.37 -22.59 50.05
N PHE A 5 -5.26 -23.61 49.19
CA PHE A 5 -5.32 -23.43 47.74
C PHE A 5 -4.40 -22.31 47.24
N PHE A 6 -3.07 -22.50 47.37
CA PHE A 6 -2.11 -21.84 46.48
C PHE A 6 -2.17 -22.52 45.11
N TRP A 7 -3.20 -22.18 44.34
CA TRP A 7 -3.23 -22.43 42.91
C TRP A 7 -2.23 -21.44 42.29
N LEU A 8 -0.99 -21.91 42.09
CA LEU A 8 -0.01 -21.19 41.30
C LEU A 8 -0.50 -21.20 39.86
N LEU A 9 -1.14 -20.12 39.41
CA LEU A 9 -1.45 -19.93 38.00
C LEU A 9 -0.10 -19.70 37.29
N ALA A 10 0.54 -20.79 36.89
CA ALA A 10 1.60 -20.74 35.90
C ALA A 10 0.94 -20.29 34.59
N VAL A 11 0.85 -18.98 34.39
CA VAL A 11 0.61 -18.44 33.06
C VAL A 11 1.83 -18.84 32.25
N ALA A 12 1.68 -19.92 31.48
CA ALA A 12 2.62 -20.24 30.43
C ALA A 12 2.60 -19.07 29.46
N VAL A 13 3.57 -18.17 29.59
CA VAL A 13 3.92 -17.26 28.51
C VAL A 13 4.39 -18.17 27.39
N ARG A 14 3.48 -18.55 26.48
CA ARG A 14 3.89 -19.16 25.22
C ARG A 14 4.81 -18.13 24.58
N GLY A 15 6.10 -18.44 24.49
CA GLY A 15 6.99 -17.70 23.63
C GLY A 15 6.33 -17.65 22.27
N GLN A 16 6.04 -16.46 21.77
CA GLN A 16 5.59 -16.29 20.40
C GLN A 16 6.67 -16.93 19.54
N GLU A 17 6.34 -17.99 18.79
CA GLU A 17 7.26 -18.47 17.77
C GLU A 17 7.52 -17.28 16.86
N GLY A 18 8.77 -16.79 16.88
CA GLY A 18 9.18 -15.69 16.03
C GLY A 18 8.87 -16.05 14.60
N PHE A 19 8.34 -15.10 13.82
CA PHE A 19 8.16 -15.32 12.40
C PHE A 19 9.53 -15.64 11.79
N ASP A 20 9.71 -16.83 11.22
CA ASP A 20 10.94 -17.14 10.50
C ASP A 20 10.93 -16.36 9.19
N THR A 21 11.75 -15.30 9.19
CA THR A 21 11.80 -14.31 8.13
C THR A 21 12.72 -14.69 6.98
N GLY A 22 13.48 -15.78 7.11
CA GLY A 22 14.60 -16.07 6.21
C GLY A 22 15.67 -14.95 6.20
N PRO A 23 16.70 -15.07 5.35
CA PRO A 23 17.76 -14.08 5.25
C PRO A 23 17.31 -12.82 4.49
N GLU A 24 17.73 -11.65 4.97
CA GLU A 24 17.44 -10.38 4.30
C GLU A 24 18.04 -10.31 2.88
N LYS A 25 17.31 -9.69 1.97
CA LYS A 25 17.70 -9.37 0.59
C LYS A 25 17.75 -7.86 0.41
N GLN A 26 18.68 -7.42 -0.44
CA GLN A 26 18.79 -6.03 -0.87
C GLN A 26 18.43 -5.94 -2.35
N THR A 27 17.52 -5.04 -2.68
CA THR A 27 17.07 -4.79 -4.05
C THR A 27 17.20 -3.32 -4.38
N HIS A 28 17.80 -3.01 -5.53
CA HIS A 28 17.81 -1.68 -6.13
C HIS A 28 16.91 -1.66 -7.35
N LEU A 29 15.94 -0.75 -7.34
CA LEU A 29 14.99 -0.53 -8.44
C LEU A 29 15.27 0.81 -9.09
N HIS A 30 15.15 0.84 -10.41
CA HIS A 30 15.28 2.06 -11.21
C HIS A 30 14.13 2.12 -12.23
N PHE A 31 13.40 3.23 -12.24
CA PHE A 31 12.25 3.45 -13.12
C PHE A 31 11.89 4.93 -13.23
N PHE A 32 10.97 5.24 -14.14
CA PHE A 32 10.45 6.58 -14.38
C PHE A 32 8.96 6.64 -14.06
N PHE A 33 8.59 7.63 -13.26
CA PHE A 33 7.23 7.96 -12.84
C PHE A 33 6.68 9.06 -13.75
N HIS A 34 5.44 8.90 -14.22
CA HIS A 34 4.80 9.84 -15.15
C HIS A 34 3.55 10.45 -14.55
N ASP A 35 3.66 11.67 -14.02
CA ASP A 35 2.53 12.45 -13.52
C ASP A 35 1.84 13.16 -14.69
N VAL A 36 0.58 12.81 -14.96
CA VAL A 36 -0.22 13.44 -16.02
C VAL A 36 -1.45 14.09 -15.39
N VAL A 37 -1.31 15.36 -15.05
CA VAL A 37 -2.38 16.18 -14.42
C VAL A 37 -3.28 16.88 -15.45
N SER A 38 -2.87 16.90 -16.72
CA SER A 38 -3.55 17.63 -17.80
C SER A 38 -3.47 16.87 -19.12
N GLY A 39 -4.44 17.14 -20.01
CA GLY A 39 -4.57 16.49 -21.31
C GLY A 39 -5.87 15.67 -21.41
N PRO A 40 -6.06 14.91 -22.50
CA PRO A 40 -7.32 14.19 -22.74
C PRO A 40 -7.55 13.03 -21.77
N ASN A 41 -6.47 12.42 -21.26
CA ASN A 41 -6.52 11.27 -20.35
C ASN A 41 -5.54 11.49 -19.17
N PRO A 42 -5.90 12.33 -18.18
CA PRO A 42 -5.06 12.55 -17.02
C PRO A 42 -4.99 11.28 -16.15
N SER A 43 -3.82 11.01 -15.57
CA SER A 43 -3.58 9.94 -14.60
C SER A 43 -3.64 10.43 -13.15
N ALA A 44 -3.57 11.74 -12.94
CA ALA A 44 -3.65 12.40 -11.65
C ALA A 44 -4.75 13.48 -11.65
N VAL A 45 -5.63 13.43 -10.65
CA VAL A 45 -6.84 14.27 -10.57
C VAL A 45 -6.97 14.88 -9.18
N ARG A 46 -7.20 16.19 -9.12
CA ARG A 46 -7.50 16.89 -7.87
C ARG A 46 -8.87 16.45 -7.36
N VAL A 47 -8.91 15.87 -6.15
CA VAL A 47 -10.13 15.31 -5.54
C VAL A 47 -10.65 16.13 -4.37
N ALA A 48 -9.81 16.97 -3.76
CA ALA A 48 -10.21 17.89 -2.70
C ALA A 48 -9.31 19.13 -2.69
N GLU A 49 -9.87 20.24 -2.20
CA GLU A 49 -9.13 21.47 -1.93
C GLU A 49 -9.80 22.27 -0.82
N ALA A 50 -9.02 23.14 -0.15
CA ALA A 50 -9.56 24.10 0.78
C ALA A 50 -10.07 25.35 0.04
N PRO A 51 -11.01 26.12 0.60
CA PRO A 51 -11.46 27.38 -0.01
C PRO A 51 -10.32 28.37 -0.29
N THR A 52 -9.24 28.30 0.48
CA THR A 52 -8.05 29.15 0.36
C THR A 52 -7.00 28.61 -0.61
N THR A 53 -7.15 27.40 -1.15
CA THR A 53 -6.14 26.72 -1.97
C THR A 53 -5.78 27.54 -3.21
N ASN A 54 -6.77 28.09 -3.92
CA ASN A 54 -6.53 28.86 -5.15
C ASN A 54 -5.88 30.22 -4.89
N ALA A 55 -5.99 30.76 -3.67
CA ALA A 55 -5.30 31.98 -3.25
C ALA A 55 -3.89 31.70 -2.66
N SER A 56 -3.57 30.43 -2.41
CA SER A 56 -2.27 30.03 -1.86
C SER A 56 -1.22 30.01 -2.96
N SER A 57 -0.10 30.73 -2.77
CA SER A 57 1.04 30.70 -3.68
C SER A 57 1.65 29.30 -3.85
N THR A 58 1.50 28.44 -2.83
CA THR A 58 1.95 27.05 -2.85
C THR A 58 0.87 26.04 -3.22
N GLY A 59 -0.39 26.46 -3.37
CA GLY A 59 -1.52 25.54 -3.54
C GLY A 59 -1.85 24.70 -2.29
N PHE A 60 -1.45 25.15 -1.09
CA PHE A 60 -1.69 24.46 0.18
C PHE A 60 -3.14 23.95 0.32
N GLY A 61 -3.29 22.69 0.74
CA GLY A 61 -4.58 22.05 0.96
C GLY A 61 -5.18 21.34 -0.27
N ALA A 62 -4.57 21.46 -1.46
CA ALA A 62 -4.94 20.62 -2.60
C ALA A 62 -4.57 19.15 -2.35
N VAL A 63 -5.47 18.23 -2.65
CA VAL A 63 -5.26 16.78 -2.62
C VAL A 63 -5.52 16.19 -3.99
N VAL A 64 -4.59 15.39 -4.48
CA VAL A 64 -4.62 14.75 -5.80
C VAL A 64 -4.56 13.24 -5.62
N MET A 65 -5.49 12.53 -6.24
CA MET A 65 -5.43 11.06 -6.39
C MET A 65 -4.78 10.74 -7.73
N LEU A 66 -3.93 9.72 -7.74
CA LEU A 66 -3.21 9.31 -8.94
C LEU A 66 -3.16 7.80 -9.12
N ASP A 67 -3.08 7.43 -10.40
CA ASP A 67 -2.71 6.12 -10.90
C ASP A 67 -1.72 6.34 -12.06
N ASP A 68 -0.45 6.55 -11.72
CA ASP A 68 0.60 6.98 -12.65
C ASP A 68 1.40 5.79 -13.17
N ALA A 69 1.89 5.88 -14.41
CA ALA A 69 2.71 4.82 -14.99
C ALA A 69 4.13 4.84 -14.38
N LEU A 70 4.66 3.64 -14.09
CA LEU A 70 6.07 3.41 -13.81
C LEU A 70 6.69 2.66 -14.98
N THR A 71 7.64 3.27 -15.69
CA THR A 71 8.22 2.70 -16.91
C THR A 71 9.74 2.54 -16.82
N LYS A 72 10.31 1.73 -17.71
CA LYS A 72 11.75 1.47 -17.77
C LYS A 72 12.57 2.69 -18.22
N GLY A 73 12.02 3.53 -19.09
CA GLY A 73 12.69 4.72 -19.62
C GLY A 73 11.84 5.99 -19.46
N PRO A 74 12.41 7.16 -19.73
CA PRO A 74 11.70 8.44 -19.60
C PRO A 74 10.63 8.65 -20.68
N ASP A 75 10.62 7.84 -21.75
CA ASP A 75 9.54 7.82 -22.72
C ASP A 75 8.32 7.11 -22.10
N PRO A 76 7.12 7.74 -22.07
CA PRO A 76 5.90 7.12 -21.55
C PRO A 76 5.48 5.86 -22.31
N ASN A 77 5.95 5.67 -23.55
CA ASN A 77 5.70 4.45 -24.34
C ASN A 77 6.73 3.35 -24.08
N SER A 78 7.73 3.59 -23.23
CA SER A 78 8.68 2.56 -22.84
C SER A 78 8.01 1.48 -21.98
N LYS A 79 8.69 0.35 -21.78
CA LYS A 79 8.14 -0.82 -21.09
C LYS A 79 7.53 -0.42 -19.74
N LEU A 80 6.24 -0.71 -19.57
CA LEU A 80 5.54 -0.56 -18.29
C LEU A 80 6.07 -1.60 -17.29
N LEU A 81 6.50 -1.13 -16.13
CA LEU A 81 7.00 -1.94 -15.02
C LEU A 81 5.98 -2.02 -13.87
N GLY A 82 5.14 -1.01 -13.73
CA GLY A 82 4.19 -0.90 -12.64
C GLY A 82 3.34 0.36 -12.69
N ARG A 83 2.62 0.60 -11.61
CA ARG A 83 1.78 1.77 -11.38
C ARG A 83 2.07 2.35 -10.01
N ALA A 84 2.09 3.68 -9.92
CA ALA A 84 2.08 4.39 -8.65
C ALA A 84 0.65 4.82 -8.33
N GLN A 85 0.09 4.28 -7.26
CA GLN A 85 -1.30 4.47 -6.88
C GLN A 85 -1.40 5.06 -5.49
N GLY A 86 -2.23 6.07 -5.32
CA GLY A 86 -2.43 6.71 -4.03
C GLY A 86 -2.72 8.19 -4.19
N MET A 87 -2.15 9.00 -3.30
CA MET A 87 -2.37 10.43 -3.30
C MET A 87 -1.10 11.23 -3.02
N TYR A 88 -1.13 12.48 -3.47
CA TYR A 88 -0.29 13.52 -2.90
C TYR A 88 -1.09 14.75 -2.51
N ALA A 89 -0.59 15.50 -1.53
CA ALA A 89 -1.22 16.73 -1.08
C ALA A 89 -0.20 17.87 -0.94
N LEU A 90 -0.60 19.10 -1.29
CA LEU A 90 0.23 20.30 -1.13
C LEU A 90 0.24 20.69 0.35
N ALA A 91 1.35 20.39 1.03
CA ALA A 91 1.41 20.30 2.48
C ALA A 91 2.21 21.42 3.18
N SER A 92 2.84 22.34 2.43
CA SER A 92 3.55 23.50 2.99
C SER A 92 2.90 24.81 2.56
N LYS A 93 2.90 25.79 3.47
CA LYS A 93 2.44 27.16 3.23
C LYS A 93 3.55 28.06 2.66
N GLU A 94 4.80 27.62 2.79
CA GLU A 94 6.01 28.39 2.50
C GLU A 94 6.63 27.99 1.17
N GLU A 95 6.57 26.71 0.80
CA GLU A 95 7.11 26.19 -0.45
C GLU A 95 6.21 25.11 -1.08
N ALA A 96 6.42 24.84 -2.38
CA ALA A 96 5.70 23.81 -3.11
C ALA A 96 6.19 22.41 -2.69
N VAL A 97 5.53 21.85 -1.67
CA VAL A 97 5.88 20.56 -1.08
C VAL A 97 4.69 19.63 -1.13
N LEU A 98 4.93 18.43 -1.65
CA LEU A 98 3.98 17.34 -1.67
C LEU A 98 4.21 16.43 -0.45
N LEU A 99 3.14 16.10 0.26
CA LEU A 99 3.10 14.88 1.07
C LEU A 99 2.71 13.74 0.13
N MET A 100 3.62 12.80 -0.08
CA MET A 100 3.42 11.63 -0.93
C MET A 100 2.96 10.45 -0.07
N ALA A 101 1.83 9.84 -0.40
CA ALA A 101 1.33 8.62 0.21
C ALA A 101 0.94 7.64 -0.91
N LEU A 102 1.92 6.84 -1.35
CA LEU A 102 1.82 6.05 -2.57
C LEU A 102 2.10 4.57 -2.34
N THR A 103 1.51 3.75 -3.19
CA THR A 103 1.86 2.35 -3.38
C THR A 103 2.40 2.17 -4.78
N TYR A 104 3.62 1.65 -4.92
CA TYR A 104 4.16 1.20 -6.20
C TYR A 104 3.77 -0.27 -6.39
N HIS A 105 2.86 -0.53 -7.31
CA HIS A 105 2.40 -1.86 -7.68
C HIS A 105 3.09 -2.31 -8.98
N PHE A 106 3.96 -3.31 -8.87
CA PHE A 106 4.71 -3.82 -10.02
C PHE A 106 3.88 -4.85 -10.78
N VAL A 107 3.91 -4.79 -12.11
CA VAL A 107 3.09 -5.64 -12.99
C VAL A 107 3.92 -6.49 -13.97
N ASP A 108 5.24 -6.43 -13.84
CA ASP A 108 6.19 -7.07 -14.75
C ASP A 108 7.45 -7.54 -13.99
N GLY A 109 8.16 -8.49 -14.59
CA GLY A 109 9.40 -9.04 -14.05
C GLY A 109 9.21 -9.86 -12.77
N ASP A 110 10.30 -10.02 -12.01
CA ASP A 110 10.36 -10.84 -10.78
C ASP A 110 9.49 -10.29 -9.65
N TYR A 111 9.02 -9.04 -9.78
CA TYR A 111 8.27 -8.31 -8.77
C TYR A 111 6.78 -8.23 -9.08
N ASN A 112 6.31 -8.87 -10.17
CA ASN A 112 4.91 -8.81 -10.58
C ASN A 112 3.94 -9.18 -9.43
N GLY A 113 2.94 -8.32 -9.19
CA GLY A 113 1.96 -8.44 -8.12
C GLY A 113 2.47 -8.00 -6.73
N SER A 114 3.74 -7.63 -6.61
CA SER A 114 4.34 -7.14 -5.36
C SER A 114 4.22 -5.62 -5.27
N THR A 115 4.27 -5.10 -4.05
CA THR A 115 4.16 -3.65 -3.82
C THR A 115 5.22 -3.09 -2.89
N LEU A 116 5.51 -1.80 -3.04
CA LEU A 116 6.22 -0.97 -2.06
C LEU A 116 5.32 0.19 -1.62
N ALA A 117 5.30 0.49 -0.33
CA ALA A 117 4.61 1.64 0.23
C ALA A 117 5.61 2.78 0.44
N ILE A 118 5.30 3.95 -0.11
CA ILE A 118 6.10 5.17 0.00
C ILE A 118 5.32 6.20 0.81
N LEU A 119 5.96 6.76 1.82
CA LEU A 119 5.44 7.88 2.58
C LEU A 119 6.56 8.90 2.77
N GLY A 120 6.33 10.16 2.37
CA GLY A 120 7.36 11.16 2.57
C GLY A 120 7.04 12.55 2.05
N ARG A 121 7.93 13.46 2.42
CA ARG A 121 7.92 14.86 1.99
C ARG A 121 8.69 14.99 0.67
N ASN A 122 8.11 15.70 -0.29
CA ASN A 122 8.67 15.83 -1.64
C ASN A 122 8.64 17.32 -2.05
N SER A 123 9.73 18.05 -1.81
CA SER A 123 9.90 19.46 -2.20
C SER A 123 10.20 19.53 -3.70
N VAL A 124 9.22 19.93 -4.50
CA VAL A 124 9.18 19.71 -5.96
C VAL A 124 10.41 20.26 -6.68
N PHE A 125 10.94 21.40 -6.23
CA PHE A 125 12.07 22.09 -6.85
C PHE A 125 13.43 21.70 -6.28
N SER A 126 13.48 20.80 -5.31
CA SER A 126 14.76 20.24 -4.84
C SER A 126 15.33 19.26 -5.87
N ASP A 127 16.63 19.37 -6.15
CA ASP A 127 17.34 18.55 -7.15
C ASP A 127 17.23 17.03 -6.86
N THR A 128 17.32 16.67 -5.58
CA THR A 128 17.29 15.31 -5.08
C THR A 128 16.33 15.25 -3.90
N ARG A 129 15.40 14.30 -3.92
CA ARG A 129 14.32 14.20 -2.93
C ARG A 129 14.25 12.78 -2.41
N GLU A 130 14.36 12.62 -1.10
CA GLU A 130 14.33 11.32 -0.44
C GLU A 130 12.98 11.09 0.24
N MET A 131 12.41 9.91 0.05
CA MET A 131 11.18 9.47 0.69
C MET A 131 11.36 8.06 1.26
N ALA A 132 10.70 7.77 2.38
CA ALA A 132 10.84 6.47 3.03
C ALA A 132 10.05 5.39 2.28
N VAL A 133 10.66 4.22 2.13
CA VAL A 133 9.94 2.97 1.90
C VAL A 133 9.50 2.46 3.26
N VAL A 134 8.21 2.55 3.55
CA VAL A 134 7.63 2.24 4.87
C VAL A 134 7.08 0.82 4.97
N GLY A 135 7.08 0.08 3.86
CA GLY A 135 6.60 -1.29 3.82
C GLY A 135 6.57 -1.87 2.41
N GLY A 136 6.16 -3.12 2.30
CA GLY A 136 5.95 -3.79 1.02
C GLY A 136 5.21 -5.12 1.18
N THR A 137 4.73 -5.64 0.05
CA THR A 137 3.99 -6.90 -0.03
C THR A 137 4.62 -7.84 -1.07
N GLY A 138 4.21 -9.11 -1.06
CA GLY A 138 4.72 -10.10 -2.00
C GLY A 138 6.24 -10.29 -1.87
N TYR A 139 6.96 -10.09 -2.97
CA TYR A 139 8.41 -10.13 -3.04
C TYR A 139 9.08 -9.19 -2.01
N PHE A 140 8.46 -8.05 -1.73
CA PHE A 140 8.96 -7.00 -0.84
C PHE A 140 8.38 -7.08 0.58
N ARG A 141 8.01 -8.28 1.04
CA ARG A 141 7.50 -8.47 2.41
C ARG A 141 8.52 -7.95 3.45
N LEU A 142 8.01 -7.21 4.43
CA LEU A 142 8.81 -6.53 5.47
C LEU A 142 9.88 -5.57 4.91
N ALA A 143 9.61 -5.00 3.73
CA ALA A 143 10.47 -4.00 3.12
C ALA A 143 10.63 -2.75 3.98
N ARG A 144 11.86 -2.25 4.04
CA ARG A 144 12.25 -0.92 4.54
C ARG A 144 13.35 -0.36 3.65
N GLY A 145 13.47 0.97 3.60
CA GLY A 145 14.50 1.61 2.81
C GLY A 145 14.10 3.02 2.42
N TYR A 146 14.61 3.47 1.27
CA TYR A 146 14.41 4.84 0.79
C TYR A 146 14.33 4.89 -0.73
N ALA A 147 13.61 5.89 -1.22
CA ALA A 147 13.46 6.24 -2.62
C ALA A 147 14.05 7.63 -2.86
N VAL A 148 14.92 7.74 -3.86
CA VAL A 148 15.50 9.00 -4.32
C VAL A 148 14.86 9.37 -5.65
N ALA A 149 14.22 10.53 -5.69
CA ALA A 149 13.52 11.07 -6.84
C ALA A 149 14.27 12.27 -7.43
N LYS A 150 14.35 12.33 -8.76
CA LYS A 150 14.89 13.46 -9.52
C LYS A 150 13.98 13.82 -10.69
N THR A 151 13.55 15.08 -10.75
CA THR A 151 12.71 15.55 -11.85
C THR A 151 13.51 15.61 -13.13
N ARG A 152 13.00 15.00 -14.20
CA ARG A 152 13.61 15.03 -15.53
C ARG A 152 12.93 16.04 -16.43
N THR A 153 11.60 16.09 -16.38
CA THR A 153 10.81 17.11 -17.05
C THR A 153 9.70 17.58 -16.12
N LEU A 154 9.38 18.88 -16.21
CA LEU A 154 8.22 19.49 -15.58
C LEU A 154 7.63 20.47 -16.59
N GLY A 155 6.48 20.13 -17.16
CA GLY A 155 5.76 20.97 -18.10
C GLY A 155 5.04 22.12 -17.40
N ALA A 156 4.72 23.17 -18.16
CA ALA A 156 3.99 24.34 -17.63
C ALA A 156 2.60 23.98 -17.07
N THR A 157 2.00 22.88 -17.53
CA THR A 157 0.71 22.38 -17.05
C THR A 157 0.81 21.52 -15.79
N GLY A 158 2.01 21.23 -15.31
CA GLY A 158 2.27 20.36 -14.16
C GLY A 158 2.60 18.91 -14.51
N ASN A 159 2.44 18.49 -15.78
CA ASN A 159 2.84 17.13 -16.19
C ASN A 159 4.34 16.93 -15.97
N ALA A 160 4.74 15.81 -15.37
CA ALA A 160 6.11 15.57 -14.95
C ALA A 160 6.59 14.16 -15.25
N VAL A 161 7.86 14.04 -15.63
CA VAL A 161 8.58 12.76 -15.64
C VAL A 161 9.64 12.81 -14.55
N VAL A 162 9.58 11.87 -13.62
CA VAL A 162 10.46 11.81 -12.45
C VAL A 162 11.19 10.48 -12.44
N GLU A 163 12.51 10.52 -12.37
CA GLU A 163 13.33 9.33 -12.23
C GLU A 163 13.41 8.92 -10.76
N TYR A 164 13.22 7.64 -10.49
CA TYR A 164 13.31 7.05 -9.16
C TYR A 164 14.41 6.00 -9.08
N ASN A 165 15.19 6.09 -8.01
CA ASN A 165 16.07 5.02 -7.52
C ASN A 165 15.58 4.59 -6.15
N VAL A 166 15.18 3.32 -6.00
CA VAL A 166 14.63 2.80 -4.75
C VAL A 166 15.53 1.71 -4.22
N TYR A 167 16.00 1.87 -2.98
CA TYR A 167 16.88 0.94 -2.29
C TYR A 167 16.09 0.30 -1.16
N VAL A 168 15.94 -1.02 -1.21
CA VAL A 168 15.05 -1.77 -0.31
C VAL A 168 15.80 -2.93 0.32
N VAL A 169 15.70 -3.03 1.64
CA VAL A 169 15.99 -4.25 2.39
C VAL A 169 14.66 -4.92 2.69
N HIS A 170 14.51 -6.19 2.31
CA HIS A 170 13.28 -6.95 2.50
C HIS A 170 13.59 -8.42 2.75
N GLN A 171 12.57 -9.18 3.11
CA GLN A 171 12.69 -10.61 3.27
C GLN A 171 12.30 -11.33 1.99
N PRO A 172 12.71 -12.60 1.79
CA PRO A 172 12.25 -13.38 0.68
C PRO A 172 10.73 -13.51 0.79
N GLY A 173 9.99 -12.87 -0.11
CA GLY A 173 8.61 -13.26 -0.35
C GLY A 173 8.61 -14.73 -0.74
N SER A 174 7.63 -15.50 -0.25
CA SER A 174 7.31 -16.82 -0.81
C SER A 174 6.88 -16.60 -2.26
N GLY A 175 7.85 -16.49 -3.17
CA GLY A 175 7.59 -16.37 -4.60
C GLY A 175 6.68 -17.53 -4.97
N THR A 176 5.57 -17.24 -5.62
CA THR A 176 4.68 -18.27 -6.16
C THR A 176 5.44 -19.03 -7.24
N GLY A 177 6.16 -20.06 -6.81
CA GLY A 177 7.06 -20.89 -7.60
C GLY A 177 7.47 -22.13 -6.80
N SER A 178 6.46 -22.92 -6.36
CA SER A 178 6.58 -24.20 -5.62
C SER A 178 7.25 -24.05 -4.23
N THR A 179 6.76 -24.58 -3.11
CA THR A 179 6.01 -25.79 -2.78
C THR A 179 5.28 -25.56 -1.44
N ALA A 180 4.13 -26.20 -1.27
CA ALA A 180 3.52 -26.59 0.01
C ALA A 180 3.49 -25.55 1.14
N ASP A 181 2.37 -24.82 1.25
CA ASP A 181 1.91 -24.40 2.58
C ASP A 181 1.59 -25.68 3.37
N ALA A 182 2.41 -25.93 4.37
CA ALA A 182 2.38 -27.13 5.18
C ALA A 182 1.14 -27.11 6.08
N GLY A 183 0.18 -27.95 5.73
CA GLY A 183 -0.66 -28.73 6.66
C GLY A 183 -1.24 -28.00 7.86
N VAL A 184 -2.44 -27.46 7.71
CA VAL A 184 -3.41 -27.46 8.82
C VAL A 184 -3.86 -28.92 9.04
N PRO A 185 -3.60 -29.55 10.20
CA PRO A 185 -4.10 -30.89 10.46
C PRO A 185 -5.58 -30.80 10.83
N THR A 186 -6.46 -31.19 9.91
CA THR A 186 -7.87 -31.42 10.22
C THR A 186 -8.05 -32.86 10.70
N SER A 187 -8.41 -32.99 11.97
CA SER A 187 -8.76 -34.25 12.61
C SER A 187 -10.11 -34.79 12.13
N SER A 188 -10.11 -36.08 11.75
CA SER A 188 -11.24 -37.03 11.73
C SER A 188 -12.45 -36.72 10.82
N GLN A 189 -12.73 -37.59 9.86
CA GLN A 189 -13.80 -38.61 9.98
C GLN A 189 -13.92 -39.53 8.75
N ARG A 190 -13.88 -40.84 9.05
CA ARG A 190 -14.65 -41.99 8.53
C ARG A 190 -15.04 -42.11 7.04
N ASN A 191 -14.69 -43.29 6.51
CA ASN A 191 -15.18 -43.96 5.31
C ASN A 191 -16.70 -43.88 5.06
N ALA A 192 -17.08 -43.65 3.80
CA ALA A 192 -18.21 -44.31 3.13
C ALA A 192 -18.03 -44.27 1.59
N SER A 193 -18.31 -45.41 0.94
CA SER A 193 -18.32 -45.64 -0.51
C SER A 193 -19.62 -45.14 -1.20
N PRO A 194 -19.69 -45.09 -2.54
CA PRO A 194 -20.53 -44.14 -3.29
C PRO A 194 -21.87 -44.72 -3.77
N ALA A 195 -22.92 -43.89 -3.83
CA ALA A 195 -24.06 -44.08 -4.73
C ALA A 195 -24.84 -42.77 -4.96
N ASP A 196 -25.07 -42.51 -6.25
CA ASP A 196 -26.25 -41.93 -6.90
C ASP A 196 -26.62 -40.44 -6.86
N SER A 197 -26.94 -40.03 -8.09
CA SER A 197 -27.45 -38.79 -8.63
C SER A 197 -28.76 -38.27 -8.00
N ALA A 198 -28.91 -36.94 -7.91
CA ALA A 198 -29.91 -36.18 -8.68
C ALA A 198 -29.97 -34.69 -8.27
N SER A 199 -29.92 -33.85 -9.30
CA SER A 199 -30.59 -32.55 -9.47
C SER A 199 -31.54 -32.05 -8.38
N SER A 200 -31.24 -30.89 -7.78
CA SER A 200 -32.15 -29.73 -7.69
C SER A 200 -31.43 -28.53 -7.07
N ARG A 201 -31.33 -27.41 -7.80
CA ARG A 201 -30.82 -26.13 -7.27
C ARG A 201 -31.95 -25.41 -6.54
N SER A 202 -31.94 -25.44 -5.22
CA SER A 202 -32.74 -24.55 -4.36
C SER A 202 -31.86 -23.41 -3.84
N VAL A 203 -32.20 -22.19 -4.25
CA VAL A 203 -31.64 -20.93 -3.76
C VAL A 203 -32.07 -20.75 -2.29
N VAL A 204 -31.10 -20.62 -1.38
CA VAL A 204 -31.35 -20.28 0.03
C VAL A 204 -31.08 -18.79 0.21
N PRO A 205 -32.00 -17.98 0.76
CA PRO A 205 -31.77 -16.55 0.97
C PRO A 205 -30.86 -16.34 2.18
N LEU A 206 -29.93 -15.38 2.08
CA LEU A 206 -29.14 -14.92 3.23
C LEU A 206 -30.07 -14.29 4.29
N PRO A 207 -29.87 -14.58 5.59
CA PRO A 207 -30.55 -13.84 6.63
C PRO A 207 -29.96 -12.43 6.72
N VAL A 208 -30.83 -11.44 6.48
CA VAL A 208 -30.65 -10.04 6.85
C VAL A 208 -30.55 -9.97 8.38
N LEU A 209 -29.40 -9.59 8.92
CA LEU A 209 -29.31 -9.16 10.31
C LEU A 209 -28.30 -8.02 10.50
N VAL A 210 -28.90 -6.82 10.59
CA VAL A 210 -28.52 -5.64 11.37
C VAL A 210 -27.36 -4.79 10.83
N LEU A 211 -27.75 -3.82 10.01
CA LEU A 211 -27.09 -2.53 9.86
C LEU A 211 -27.60 -1.53 10.93
N LEU A 212 -26.65 -0.77 11.49
CA LEU A 212 -26.73 0.59 12.10
C LEU A 212 -27.02 0.74 13.61
N PRO A 213 -26.49 1.78 14.30
CA PRO A 213 -25.54 2.83 13.86
C PRO A 213 -24.35 3.09 14.81
N VAL A 214 -23.13 3.24 14.27
CA VAL A 214 -22.10 4.10 14.88
C VAL A 214 -22.39 5.53 14.44
N LEU A 215 -23.37 6.14 15.10
CA LEU A 215 -23.68 7.57 14.98
C LEU A 215 -23.95 8.10 16.39
N HIS A 216 -22.90 8.23 17.20
CA HIS A 216 -22.91 8.98 18.47
C HIS A 216 -21.46 9.30 18.88
N LEU A 217 -20.72 10.03 18.05
CA LEU A 217 -19.44 10.65 18.46
C LEU A 217 -19.12 11.99 17.77
N PHE A 218 -20.09 12.58 17.08
CA PHE A 218 -20.00 13.95 16.56
C PHE A 218 -21.21 14.78 17.00
N TYR A 219 -21.42 14.90 18.31
CA TYR A 219 -22.30 15.93 18.88
C TYR A 219 -21.94 16.19 20.35
N SER A 220 -20.68 16.57 20.63
CA SER A 220 -20.36 17.32 21.85
C SER A 220 -18.93 17.88 21.78
N CYS A 221 -18.71 18.89 20.94
CA CYS A 221 -17.63 19.84 21.16
C CYS A 221 -17.95 21.14 20.43
N ASN A 222 -19.01 21.82 20.87
CA ASN A 222 -19.18 23.24 20.61
C ASN A 222 -20.10 23.86 21.67
N SER A 223 -19.55 24.11 22.86
CA SER A 223 -20.04 25.07 23.84
C SER A 223 -19.08 25.12 25.03
N HIS A 224 -18.06 25.97 24.94
CA HIS A 224 -17.58 26.88 25.98
C HIS A 224 -16.47 27.78 25.43
#